data_AF-A0AAW6YAJ9-F1
#
_entry.id   AF-A0AAW6YAJ9-F1
#
_cell.length_a   1.000
_cell.length_b   1.000
_cell.length_c   1.000
_cell.angle_alpha   90.00
_cell.angle_beta   90.00
_cell.angle_gamma   90.00
#
_symmetry.space_group_name_H-M   'P 1'
#
loop_
_entity.id
_entity.type
_entity.pdbx_description
1 polymer ?
#
loop_
_entity_poly.entity_id
_entity_poly.type
_entity_poly.pdbx_seq_one_letter_code
_entity_poly.pdbx_strand_id
1 'polypeptide(L)'
;LMTKALISIDYTVDFVADDGKLTAGAPAQAISEAIAQVTEAAFERGDYIFFAIDAHDEGDTFHPESKLFPPHNIKGTSGRN
;
A
#
# COMPACT_ATOMS: atom_id res chain seq x y z
N LEU A 1 -29.13 -6.91 5.16
CA LEU A 1 -27.87 -6.13 5.30
C LEU A 1 -27.16 -6.18 3.96
N MET A 2 -26.66 -5.05 3.44
CA MET A 2 -25.82 -5.06 2.23
C MET A 2 -24.38 -5.37 2.64
N THR A 3 -23.75 -6.32 1.95
CA THR A 3 -22.34 -6.62 2.13
C THR A 3 -21.50 -5.43 1.68
N LYS A 4 -20.52 -5.04 2.49
CA LYS A 4 -19.57 -3.98 2.15
C LYS A 4 -18.21 -4.55 1.80
N ALA A 5 -17.36 -3.70 1.27
CA ALA A 5 -15.96 -3.98 1.05
C ALA A 5 -15.11 -2.80 1.55
N LEU A 6 -13.92 -3.12 2.08
CA LEU A 6 -12.84 -2.18 2.36
C LEU A 6 -11.70 -2.47 1.39
N ILE A 7 -11.16 -1.41 0.78
CA ILE A 7 -9.99 -1.48 -0.09
C ILE A 7 -8.84 -0.79 0.65
N SER A 8 -7.83 -1.56 1.05
CA SER A 8 -6.56 -1.06 1.57
C SER A 8 -5.64 -0.81 0.38
N ILE A 9 -5.31 0.46 0.14
CA ILE A 9 -4.60 0.91 -1.06
C ILE A 9 -3.18 1.30 -0.66
N ASP A 10 -2.19 0.62 -1.22
CA ASP A 10 -0.78 1.04 -1.24
C ASP A 10 -0.17 1.43 0.11
N TYR A 11 -0.64 0.85 1.20
CA TYR A 11 -0.08 1.09 2.53
C TYR A 11 1.08 0.13 2.82
N THR A 12 2.17 0.27 2.05
CA THR A 12 3.37 -0.58 2.10
C THR A 12 4.58 0.13 2.68
N VAL A 13 5.64 -0.61 3.00
CA VAL A 13 6.93 -0.06 3.45
C VAL A 13 7.44 1.06 2.53
N ASP A 14 7.46 0.86 1.21
CA ASP A 14 8.01 1.85 0.27
C ASP A 14 7.23 3.18 0.26
N PHE A 15 5.96 3.18 0.66
CA PHE A 15 5.13 4.39 0.76
C PHE A 15 5.06 4.99 2.17
N VAL A 16 5.43 4.24 3.22
CA VAL A 16 5.19 4.64 4.62
C VAL A 16 6.47 4.81 5.43
N ALA A 17 7.42 3.87 5.34
CA ALA A 17 8.58 3.84 6.22
C ALA A 17 9.51 5.04 5.97
N ASP A 18 10.31 5.43 6.97
CA ASP A 18 11.28 6.52 6.82
C ASP A 18 12.28 6.26 5.69
N ASP A 19 12.66 4.99 5.49
CA ASP A 19 13.54 4.50 4.44
C ASP A 19 12.79 3.97 3.20
N GLY A 20 11.47 4.19 3.12
CA GLY A 20 10.66 3.80 1.98
C GLY A 20 11.06 4.55 0.70
N LYS A 21 11.16 3.83 -0.42
CA LYS A 21 11.70 4.38 -1.68
C LYS A 21 10.87 5.50 -2.30
N LEU A 22 9.58 5.57 -1.98
CA LEU A 22 8.67 6.63 -2.39
C LEU A 22 7.80 7.10 -1.22
N THR A 23 8.43 7.24 -0.05
CA THR A 23 7.70 7.45 1.20
C THR A 23 6.96 8.78 1.26
N ALA A 24 5.74 8.75 1.79
CA ALA A 24 5.00 9.93 2.23
C ALA A 24 5.38 10.36 3.67
N GLY A 25 6.21 9.58 4.37
CA GLY A 25 6.78 9.90 5.67
C GLY A 25 5.76 10.07 6.79
N ALA A 26 6.01 11.03 7.68
CA ALA A 26 5.22 11.25 8.90
C ALA A 26 3.69 11.33 8.67
N PRO A 27 3.15 11.98 7.62
CA PRO A 27 1.73 11.93 7.30
C PRO A 27 1.16 10.52 7.11
N ALA A 28 1.87 9.63 6.40
CA ALA A 28 1.43 8.25 6.21
C ALA A 28 1.59 7.44 7.50
N GLN A 29 2.71 7.59 8.19
CA GLN A 29 2.95 6.91 9.47
C GLN A 29 1.89 7.26 10.53
N ALA A 30 1.43 8.52 10.56
CA ALA A 30 0.44 9.00 11.51
C ALA A 30 -0.92 8.30 11.38
N ILE A 31 -1.25 7.68 10.24
CA ILE A 31 -2.51 6.96 10.05
C ILE A 31 -2.39 5.45 10.33
N SER A 32 -1.22 4.94 10.70
CA SER A 32 -0.96 3.50 10.84
C SER A 32 -1.90 2.79 11.80
N GLU A 33 -2.22 3.42 12.93
CA GLU A 33 -3.13 2.81 13.90
C GLU A 33 -4.58 2.89 13.43
N ALA A 34 -4.98 4.01 12.84
CA ALA A 34 -6.34 4.19 12.32
C ALA A 34 -6.65 3.23 11.16
N ILE A 35 -5.71 3.03 10.23
CA ILE A 35 -5.89 2.13 9.09
C ILE A 35 -5.96 0.66 9.55
N ALA A 36 -5.17 0.28 10.55
CA ALA A 36 -5.22 -1.06 11.14
C ALA A 36 -6.58 -1.30 11.82
N GLN A 37 -7.02 -0.38 12.68
CA GLN A 37 -8.28 -0.49 13.42
C GLN A 37 -9.50 -0.56 12.49
N VAL A 38 -9.56 0.28 11.45
CA VAL A 38 -10.70 0.27 10.52
C VAL A 38 -10.72 -1.00 9.65
N THR A 39 -9.55 -1.53 9.29
CA THR A 39 -9.42 -2.79 8.54
C THR A 39 -9.85 -3.98 9.38
N GLU A 40 -9.38 -4.07 10.63
CA GLU A 40 -9.77 -5.11 11.59
C GLU A 40 -11.28 -5.07 11.85
N ALA A 41 -11.83 -3.89 12.16
CA ALA A 41 -13.26 -3.74 12.39
C ALA A 41 -14.10 -4.12 11.16
N ALA A 42 -13.60 -3.90 9.93
CA ALA A 42 -14.28 -4.35 8.71
C ALA A 42 -14.25 -5.87 8.56
N PHE A 43 -13.09 -6.47 8.82
CA PHE A 43 -12.92 -7.92 8.80
C PHE A 43 -13.83 -8.61 9.83
N GLU A 44 -13.89 -8.11 11.07
CA GLU A 44 -14.73 -8.64 12.14
C GLU A 44 -16.24 -8.58 11.82
N ARG A 45 -16.68 -7.58 11.06
CA ARG A 45 -18.06 -7.47 10.57
C ARG A 45 -18.40 -8.45 9.44
N GLY A 46 -17.40 -9.14 8.89
CA GLY A 46 -17.54 -10.00 7.71
C GLY A 46 -17.58 -9.23 6.39
N ASP A 47 -17.06 -7.99 6.35
CA ASP A 47 -16.90 -7.25 5.10
C ASP A 47 -15.77 -7.87 4.25
N TYR A 48 -15.83 -7.72 2.93
CA TYR A 48 -14.72 -8.11 2.06
C TYR A 48 -13.54 -7.15 2.24
N ILE A 49 -12.33 -7.69 2.37
CA ILE A 49 -11.10 -6.89 2.47
C ILE A 49 -10.24 -7.15 1.24
N PHE A 50 -9.91 -6.08 0.52
CA PHE A 50 -9.01 -6.13 -0.64
C PHE A 50 -7.76 -5.30 -0.35
N PHE A 51 -6.60 -5.93 -0.39
CA PHE A 51 -5.32 -5.24 -0.39
C PHE A 51 -4.92 -4.98 -1.84
N ALA A 52 -5.16 -3.76 -2.32
CA ALA A 52 -4.79 -3.31 -3.65
C ALA A 52 -3.40 -2.68 -3.55
N ILE A 53 -2.39 -3.49 -3.85
CA ILE A 53 -0.98 -3.15 -3.65
C ILE A 53 -0.27 -3.05 -4.99
N ASP A 54 0.37 -1.91 -5.20
CA ASP A 54 1.23 -1.63 -6.33
C ASP A 54 2.34 -2.70 -6.50
N ALA A 55 2.71 -2.93 -7.75
CA ALA A 55 3.48 -4.11 -8.17
C ALA A 55 4.30 -3.82 -9.42
N HIS A 56 5.40 -3.08 -9.26
CA HIS A 56 6.29 -2.78 -10.36
C HIS A 56 7.30 -3.89 -10.66
N ASP A 57 7.66 -4.00 -11.93
CA ASP A 57 8.77 -4.84 -12.41
C ASP A 57 10.02 -3.98 -12.56
N GLU A 58 11.14 -4.45 -12.00
CA GLU A 58 12.40 -3.70 -12.06
C GLU A 58 12.90 -3.59 -13.51
N GLY A 59 13.23 -2.36 -13.93
CA GLY A 59 13.73 -2.09 -15.28
C GLY A 59 12.66 -2.07 -16.37
N ASP A 60 11.36 -2.12 -16.05
CA ASP A 60 10.31 -1.96 -17.05
C ASP A 60 10.27 -0.52 -17.58
N THR A 61 10.93 -0.29 -18.71
CA THR A 61 11.00 1.04 -19.36
C THR A 61 9.74 1.41 -20.15
N PHE A 62 8.79 0.48 -20.33
CA PHE A 62 7.52 0.75 -20.99
C PHE A 62 6.46 1.29 -20.03
N HIS A 63 6.59 0.98 -18.73
CA HIS A 63 5.69 1.52 -17.72
C HIS A 63 5.84 3.05 -17.63
N PRO A 64 4.73 3.83 -17.70
CA PRO A 64 4.80 5.29 -17.74
C PRO A 64 5.45 5.89 -16.48
N GLU A 65 5.28 5.25 -15.33
CA GLU A 65 5.81 5.73 -14.05
C GLU A 65 7.31 5.55 -13.88
N SER A 66 7.93 4.64 -14.63
CA SER A 66 9.39 4.37 -14.55
C SER A 66 10.25 5.58 -14.91
N LYS A 67 9.66 6.61 -15.51
CA LYS A 67 10.31 7.89 -15.84
C LYS A 67 9.98 9.02 -14.86
N LEU A 68 9.00 8.81 -13.98
CA LEU A 68 8.43 9.83 -13.11
C LEU A 68 8.84 9.63 -11.66
N PHE A 69 9.00 8.36 -11.24
CA PHE A 69 9.27 7.99 -9.87
C PHE A 69 10.49 7.06 -9.77
N PRO A 70 11.18 7.05 -8.63
CA PRO A 70 12.18 6.01 -8.35
C PRO A 70 11.53 4.62 -8.34
N PRO A 71 12.29 3.54 -8.60
CA PRO A 71 11.79 2.18 -8.41
C PRO A 71 11.26 1.98 -6.99
N HIS A 72 10.00 1.60 -6.86
CA HIS A 72 9.29 1.34 -5.61
C HIS A 72 8.36 0.16 -5.79
N ASN A 73 7.92 -0.47 -4.70
CA ASN A 73 7.05 -1.64 -4.69
C ASN A 73 7.42 -2.70 -5.74
N ILE A 74 8.73 -2.96 -5.87
CA ILE A 74 9.26 -3.95 -6.81
C ILE A 74 8.90 -5.35 -6.32
N LYS A 75 8.35 -6.18 -7.21
CA LYS A 75 7.93 -7.55 -6.88
C LYS A 75 9.08 -8.33 -6.22
N GLY A 76 8.77 -8.99 -5.10
CA GLY A 76 9.74 -9.79 -4.34
C GLY A 76 10.62 -9.00 -3.36
N THR A 77 10.49 -7.67 -3.28
CA THR A 77 11.23 -6.86 -2.30
C THR A 77 10.41 -6.59 -1.04
N SER A 78 11.09 -6.33 0.08
CA SER A 78 10.45 -5.96 1.34
C SER A 78 9.74 -4.61 1.31
N GLY A 79 10.01 -3.77 0.31
CA GLY A 79 9.30 -2.52 0.09
C GLY A 79 7.79 -2.70 -0.14
N ARG A 80 7.37 -3.88 -0.60
CA ARG A 80 5.95 -4.24 -0.84
C ARG A 80 5.23 -4.84 0.37
N ASN A 81 5.94 -5.04 1.47
CA ASN A 81 5.35 -5.59 2.68
C ASN A 81 4.52 -4.55 3.42
#